data_AF-A0A2S6N861-F1
#
_entry.id   AF-A0A2S6N861-F1
#
_cell.length_a   1.000
_cell.length_b   1.000
_cell.length_c   1.000
_cell.angle_alpha   90.00
_cell.angle_beta   90.00
_cell.angle_gamma   90.00
#
_symmetry.space_group_name_H-M   'P 1'
#
loop_
_entity.id
_entity.type
_entity.pdbx_description
1 polymer ?
#
loop_
_entity_poly.entity_id
_entity_poly.type
_entity_poly.pdbx_seq_one_letter_code
_entity_poly.pdbx_strand_id
1 'polypeptide(L)'
;MQKAIRRGDAVTARRAALTLLQHDRAALWRRLLVIAAEDMGVGSIGTLVEVARLAADARSRRRFGSEDRCAAHACKRLAAAPKDRSTDHLFAAAAHWPTLDAVRNECGVAAIPERLAIVAEVTRPLSERAVAAWYASGVENWPERRVGKGDLDGLMRVFADLGCSGDLIEATAIAARRTRAPICVFLPLLALAAADGGYVEQVDTRKSASVGGVPLCALDGHTRMGRQAIAQFLRSNAEVADFLAANVPDYRAEKALRLAVFYADSAPISVRFNWRDQTALERLGVAADFSRVRADLGVADDLIEIVRRNLDHLDALRTDLLTSALAFNP
;
A
#
# COMPACT_ATOMS: atom_id res chain seq x y z
N MET A 1 7.38 11.05 -0.60
CA MET A 1 7.68 10.23 -1.80
C MET A 1 6.47 9.40 -2.23
N GLN A 2 6.07 8.35 -1.50
CA GLN A 2 4.98 7.45 -1.92
C GLN A 2 3.68 8.14 -2.30
N LYS A 3 3.12 8.98 -1.42
CA LYS A 3 1.86 9.68 -1.69
C LYS A 3 1.91 10.58 -2.93
N ALA A 4 3.06 11.21 -3.19
CA ALA A 4 3.27 11.98 -4.40
C ALA A 4 3.26 11.08 -5.65
N ILE A 5 3.93 9.92 -5.59
CA ILE A 5 3.88 8.91 -6.66
C ILE A 5 2.45 8.43 -6.91
N ARG A 6 1.74 8.05 -5.84
CA ARG A 6 0.34 7.58 -5.87
C ARG A 6 -0.59 8.56 -6.58
N ARG A 7 -0.36 9.87 -6.38
CA ARG A 7 -1.13 10.97 -6.96
C ARG A 7 -0.58 11.50 -8.30
N GLY A 8 0.48 10.90 -8.83
CA GLY A 8 1.10 11.33 -10.10
C GLY A 8 1.95 12.60 -10.02
N ASP A 9 2.27 13.10 -8.82
CA ASP A 9 3.16 14.24 -8.64
C ASP A 9 4.64 13.82 -8.71
N ALA A 10 5.14 13.76 -9.94
CA ALA A 10 6.53 13.39 -10.23
C ALA A 10 7.56 14.37 -9.63
N VAL A 11 7.23 15.65 -9.52
CA VAL A 11 8.16 16.69 -9.04
C VAL A 11 8.41 16.53 -7.55
N THR A 12 7.33 16.43 -6.76
CA THR A 12 7.43 16.21 -5.30
C THR A 12 7.98 14.82 -5.00
N ALA A 13 7.60 13.80 -5.78
CA ALA A 13 8.15 12.46 -5.67
C ALA A 13 9.68 12.46 -5.83
N ARG A 14 10.18 13.10 -6.89
CA ARG A 14 11.61 13.24 -7.18
C ARG A 14 12.34 13.95 -6.04
N ARG A 15 11.84 15.11 -5.58
CA ARG A 15 12.45 15.86 -4.47
C ARG A 15 12.59 14.98 -3.23
N ALA A 16 11.50 14.34 -2.81
CA ALA A 16 11.51 13.48 -1.63
C ALA A 16 12.43 12.26 -1.79
N ALA A 17 12.54 11.71 -3.00
CA ALA A 17 13.43 10.59 -3.29
C ALA A 17 14.91 10.99 -3.21
N LEU A 18 15.28 12.16 -3.72
CA LEU A 18 16.65 12.67 -3.64
C LEU A 18 17.05 12.98 -2.20
N THR A 19 16.14 13.56 -1.40
CA THR A 19 16.38 13.74 0.03
C THR A 19 16.59 12.40 0.73
N LEU A 20 15.74 11.39 0.46
CA LEU A 20 15.94 10.07 1.05
C LEU A 20 17.23 9.39 0.56
N LEU A 21 17.62 9.58 -0.70
CA LEU A 21 18.87 9.05 -1.26
C LEU A 21 20.11 9.56 -0.51
N GLN A 22 20.10 10.85 -0.16
CA GLN A 22 21.18 11.49 0.59
C GLN A 22 21.32 10.94 2.02
N HIS A 23 20.20 10.53 2.63
CA HIS A 23 20.20 10.00 3.99
C HIS A 23 20.37 8.47 4.07
N ASP A 24 19.65 7.72 3.24
CA ASP A 24 19.67 6.25 3.22
C ASP A 24 19.30 5.73 1.82
N ARG A 25 20.35 5.49 1.02
CA ARG A 25 20.27 4.88 -0.31
C ARG A 25 19.55 3.54 -0.31
N ALA A 26 19.81 2.68 0.68
CA ALA A 26 19.23 1.34 0.72
C ALA A 26 17.72 1.41 1.05
N ALA A 27 17.32 2.31 1.96
CA ALA A 27 15.92 2.57 2.24
C ALA A 27 15.17 3.13 1.04
N LEU A 28 15.78 4.01 0.23
CA LEU A 28 15.17 4.50 -1.00
C LEU A 28 14.75 3.34 -1.91
N TRP A 29 15.71 2.47 -2.27
CA TRP A 29 15.43 1.38 -3.22
C TRP A 29 14.44 0.36 -2.67
N ARG A 30 14.52 0.03 -1.36
CA ARG A 30 13.48 -0.80 -0.71
C ARG A 30 12.12 -0.13 -0.79
N ARG A 31 12.03 1.18 -0.54
CA ARG A 31 10.75 1.90 -0.56
C ARG A 31 10.17 2.02 -1.96
N LEU A 32 11.00 2.25 -2.99
CA LEU A 32 10.54 2.25 -4.39
C LEU A 32 9.98 0.88 -4.80
N LEU A 33 10.57 -0.23 -4.34
CA LEU A 33 10.00 -1.57 -4.56
C LEU A 33 8.65 -1.76 -3.89
N VAL A 34 8.52 -1.36 -2.62
CA VAL A 34 7.23 -1.44 -1.92
C VAL A 34 6.18 -0.61 -2.64
N ILE A 35 6.51 0.62 -3.04
CA ILE A 35 5.58 1.49 -3.79
C ILE A 35 5.20 0.85 -5.14
N ALA A 36 6.16 0.25 -5.84
CA ALA A 36 5.88 -0.42 -7.11
C ALA A 36 4.87 -1.56 -6.92
N ALA A 37 5.04 -2.37 -5.87
CA ALA A 37 4.12 -3.47 -5.56
C ALA A 37 2.76 -2.99 -5.01
N GLU A 38 2.76 -2.01 -4.10
CA GLU A 38 1.58 -1.53 -3.38
C GLU A 38 0.70 -0.60 -4.22
N ASP A 39 1.31 0.32 -4.98
CA ASP A 39 0.57 1.41 -5.63
C ASP A 39 0.48 1.24 -7.16
N MET A 40 1.38 0.49 -7.80
CA MET A 40 1.22 0.17 -9.24
C MET A 40 0.49 -1.16 -9.43
N GLY A 41 0.73 -2.14 -8.55
CA GLY A 41 0.06 -3.45 -8.60
C GLY A 41 0.12 -4.07 -9.99
N VAL A 42 -1.04 -4.53 -10.47
CA VAL A 42 -1.21 -5.02 -11.84
C VAL A 42 -1.42 -3.90 -12.88
N GLY A 43 -1.61 -2.65 -12.44
CA GLY A 43 -1.81 -1.50 -13.32
C GLY A 43 -0.58 -1.15 -14.17
N SER A 44 0.62 -1.55 -13.75
CA SER A 44 1.82 -1.44 -14.59
C SER A 44 2.92 -2.44 -14.21
N ILE A 45 2.75 -3.70 -14.63
CA ILE A 45 3.76 -4.76 -14.44
C ILE A 45 5.12 -4.35 -15.01
N GLY A 46 5.14 -3.71 -16.19
CA GLY A 46 6.40 -3.25 -16.80
C GLY A 46 7.17 -2.25 -15.92
N THR A 47 6.47 -1.32 -15.27
CA THR A 47 7.11 -0.38 -14.33
C THR A 47 7.62 -1.08 -13.07
N LEU A 48 6.88 -2.05 -12.54
CA LEU A 48 7.34 -2.88 -11.43
C LEU A 48 8.63 -3.62 -11.78
N VAL A 49 8.67 -4.30 -12.93
CA VAL A 49 9.85 -5.05 -13.42
C VAL A 49 11.05 -4.13 -13.59
N GLU A 50 10.84 -2.95 -14.18
CA GLU A 50 11.89 -1.93 -14.33
C GLU A 50 12.46 -1.54 -12.96
N VAL A 51 11.63 -1.19 -11.99
CA VAL A 51 12.06 -0.77 -10.65
C VAL A 51 12.73 -1.94 -9.89
N ALA A 52 12.23 -3.17 -10.04
CA ALA A 52 12.85 -4.37 -9.50
C ALA A 52 14.30 -4.55 -9.97
N ARG A 53 14.53 -4.46 -11.29
CA ARG A 53 15.86 -4.54 -11.90
C ARG A 53 16.77 -3.43 -11.39
N LEU A 54 16.28 -2.18 -11.34
CA LEU A 54 17.05 -1.04 -10.83
C LEU A 54 17.44 -1.21 -9.35
N ALA A 55 16.56 -1.75 -8.52
CA ALA A 55 16.85 -1.99 -7.10
C ALA A 55 17.81 -3.17 -6.89
N ALA A 56 17.74 -4.20 -7.74
CA ALA A 56 18.58 -5.40 -7.62
C ALA A 56 20.03 -5.16 -8.05
N ASP A 57 20.25 -4.37 -9.11
CA ASP A 57 21.56 -4.26 -9.76
C ASP A 57 22.08 -2.82 -9.86
N ALA A 58 23.23 -2.57 -9.22
CA ALA A 58 23.91 -1.28 -9.28
C ALA A 58 24.49 -0.95 -10.67
N ARG A 59 24.78 -1.95 -11.53
CA ARG A 59 25.25 -1.70 -12.90
C ARG A 59 24.12 -1.14 -13.76
N SER A 60 22.92 -1.67 -13.62
CA SER A 60 21.71 -1.14 -14.25
C SER A 60 21.49 0.33 -13.90
N ARG A 61 21.71 0.72 -12.63
CA ARG A 61 21.62 2.13 -12.20
C ARG A 61 22.69 3.04 -12.82
N ARG A 62 23.91 2.54 -13.04
CA ARG A 62 25.01 3.32 -13.65
C ARG A 62 24.73 3.77 -15.07
N ARG A 63 23.81 3.11 -15.79
CA ARG A 63 23.39 3.51 -17.15
C ARG A 63 22.74 4.90 -17.20
N PHE A 64 22.29 5.42 -16.06
CA PHE A 64 21.71 6.77 -15.94
C PHE A 64 22.76 7.87 -15.67
N GLY A 65 24.04 7.51 -15.61
CA GLY A 65 25.16 8.44 -15.33
C GLY A 65 25.34 8.78 -13.85
N SER A 66 24.26 8.83 -13.06
CA SER A 66 24.32 8.96 -11.60
C SER A 66 23.14 8.28 -10.92
N GLU A 67 23.28 8.00 -9.62
CA GLU A 67 22.20 7.39 -8.83
C GLU A 67 21.01 8.34 -8.64
N ASP A 68 21.27 9.64 -8.50
CA ASP A 68 20.24 10.69 -8.45
C ASP A 68 19.38 10.70 -9.72
N ARG A 69 20.01 10.60 -10.89
CA ARG A 69 19.31 10.53 -12.18
C ARG A 69 18.49 9.24 -12.29
N CYS A 70 19.03 8.12 -11.82
CA CYS A 70 18.31 6.85 -11.78
C CYS A 70 17.09 6.91 -10.84
N ALA A 71 17.23 7.49 -9.65
CA ALA A 71 16.15 7.66 -8.68
C ALA A 71 15.05 8.60 -9.18
N ALA A 72 15.46 9.72 -9.80
CA ALA A 72 14.55 10.66 -10.44
C ALA A 72 13.76 10.01 -11.59
N HIS A 73 14.44 9.20 -12.40
CA HIS A 73 13.81 8.41 -13.47
C HIS A 73 12.78 7.44 -12.91
N ALA A 74 13.15 6.63 -11.92
CA ALA A 74 12.24 5.68 -11.27
C ALA A 74 10.99 6.38 -10.69
N CYS A 75 11.15 7.52 -10.02
CA CYS A 75 10.03 8.30 -9.50
C CYS A 75 9.12 8.84 -10.59
N LYS A 76 9.70 9.34 -11.69
CA LYS A 76 8.92 9.82 -12.84
C LYS A 76 8.10 8.69 -13.47
N ARG A 77 8.72 7.51 -13.66
CA ARG A 77 8.06 6.32 -14.20
C ARG A 77 6.91 5.86 -13.30
N LEU A 78 7.17 5.72 -11.99
CA LEU A 78 6.15 5.32 -11.02
C LEU A 78 5.01 6.34 -10.93
N ALA A 79 5.31 7.64 -10.91
CA ALA A 79 4.28 8.68 -10.84
C ALA A 79 3.37 8.66 -12.08
N ALA A 80 3.92 8.46 -13.28
CA ALA A 80 3.16 8.45 -14.52
C ALA A 80 2.39 7.14 -14.82
N ALA A 81 2.80 6.02 -14.22
CA ALA A 81 2.18 4.71 -14.48
C ALA A 81 0.72 4.64 -13.97
N PRO A 82 -0.16 3.83 -14.59
CA PRO A 82 -1.43 3.49 -13.99
C PRO A 82 -1.24 2.82 -12.62
N LYS A 83 -2.13 3.15 -11.69
CA LYS A 83 -2.11 2.70 -10.29
C LYS A 83 -3.13 1.60 -10.08
N ASP A 84 -2.75 0.60 -9.31
CA ASP A 84 -3.64 -0.42 -8.77
C ASP A 84 -3.18 -0.72 -7.34
N ARG A 85 -4.10 -0.59 -6.39
CA ARG A 85 -3.86 -0.83 -4.95
C ARG A 85 -4.41 -2.16 -4.48
N SER A 86 -4.76 -3.06 -5.41
CA SER A 86 -5.35 -4.36 -5.09
C SER A 86 -4.44 -5.22 -4.21
N THR A 87 -3.13 -5.06 -4.31
CA THR A 87 -2.16 -5.73 -3.42
C THR A 87 -2.33 -5.31 -1.96
N ASP A 88 -2.58 -4.02 -1.70
CA ASP A 88 -2.83 -3.48 -0.35
C ASP A 88 -4.15 -4.00 0.21
N HIS A 89 -5.21 -3.97 -0.60
CA HIS A 89 -6.53 -4.48 -0.20
C HIS A 89 -6.52 -6.00 0.03
N LEU A 90 -5.84 -6.76 -0.83
CA LEU A 90 -5.68 -8.20 -0.68
C LEU A 90 -4.83 -8.54 0.55
N PHE A 91 -3.81 -7.74 0.85
CA PHE A 91 -3.04 -7.89 2.09
C PHE A 91 -3.90 -7.61 3.33
N ALA A 92 -4.64 -6.51 3.36
CA ALA A 92 -5.55 -6.19 4.46
C ALA A 92 -6.54 -7.34 4.70
N ALA A 93 -7.14 -7.87 3.62
CA ALA A 93 -8.04 -9.01 3.67
C ALA A 93 -7.34 -10.26 4.24
N ALA A 94 -6.23 -10.70 3.61
CA ALA A 94 -5.51 -11.90 4.00
C ALA A 94 -5.00 -11.84 5.46
N ALA A 95 -4.59 -10.65 5.93
CA ALA A 95 -4.06 -10.46 7.27
C ALA A 95 -5.13 -10.29 8.34
N HIS A 96 -6.27 -9.69 8.01
CA HIS A 96 -7.17 -9.14 9.03
C HIS A 96 -8.65 -9.48 8.85
N TRP A 97 -9.07 -10.00 7.71
CA TRP A 97 -10.48 -10.32 7.50
C TRP A 97 -10.91 -11.53 8.36
N PRO A 98 -11.92 -11.42 9.24
CA PRO A 98 -12.26 -12.47 10.21
C PRO A 98 -12.61 -13.82 9.56
N THR A 99 -13.30 -13.82 8.42
CA THR A 99 -13.73 -15.09 7.79
C THR A 99 -12.54 -15.92 7.25
N LEU A 100 -11.34 -15.33 7.18
CA LEU A 100 -10.11 -16.02 6.77
C LEU A 100 -9.30 -16.56 7.97
N ASP A 101 -9.80 -16.46 9.21
CA ASP A 101 -9.11 -17.00 10.39
C ASP A 101 -8.87 -18.51 10.28
N ALA A 102 -9.87 -19.26 9.80
CA ALA A 102 -9.76 -20.69 9.60
C ALA A 102 -8.63 -21.04 8.60
N VAL A 103 -8.56 -20.30 7.47
CA VAL A 103 -7.53 -20.51 6.44
C VAL A 103 -6.14 -20.12 6.94
N ARG A 104 -6.03 -19.05 7.74
CA ARG A 104 -4.76 -18.68 8.41
C ARG A 104 -4.29 -19.77 9.36
N ASN A 105 -5.21 -20.34 10.16
CA ASN A 105 -4.89 -21.43 11.08
C ASN A 105 -4.48 -22.70 10.35
N GLU A 106 -5.23 -23.08 9.30
CA GLU A 106 -4.90 -24.20 8.40
C GLU A 106 -3.49 -24.02 7.82
N CYS A 107 -3.20 -22.86 7.21
CA CYS A 107 -1.89 -22.57 6.64
C CYS A 107 -0.78 -22.51 7.69
N GLY A 108 -1.08 -22.09 8.92
CA GLY A 108 -0.12 -22.02 10.02
C GLY A 108 0.42 -23.38 10.44
N VAL A 109 -0.40 -24.43 10.36
CA VAL A 109 -0.02 -25.81 10.74
C VAL A 109 0.34 -26.69 9.54
N ALA A 110 -0.12 -26.34 8.34
CA ALA A 110 0.14 -27.09 7.11
C ALA A 110 1.64 -27.10 6.74
N ALA A 111 2.08 -28.18 6.10
CA ALA A 111 3.40 -28.27 5.49
C ALA A 111 3.50 -27.35 4.26
N ILE A 112 4.73 -26.97 3.88
CA ILE A 112 4.96 -26.09 2.72
C ILE A 112 4.31 -26.62 1.42
N PRO A 113 4.41 -27.91 1.06
CA PRO A 113 3.75 -28.43 -0.15
C PRO A 113 2.23 -28.27 -0.14
N GLU A 114 1.59 -28.40 1.01
CA GLU A 114 0.14 -28.23 1.16
C GLU A 114 -0.24 -26.77 0.94
N ARG A 115 0.49 -25.82 1.53
CA ARG A 115 0.29 -24.38 1.29
C ARG A 115 0.43 -24.04 -0.19
N LEU A 116 1.42 -24.61 -0.87
CA LEU A 116 1.63 -24.42 -2.30
C LEU A 116 0.49 -25.01 -3.15
N ALA A 117 -0.06 -26.16 -2.76
CA ALA A 117 -1.23 -26.75 -3.42
C ALA A 117 -2.46 -25.84 -3.32
N ILE A 118 -2.69 -25.20 -2.15
CA ILE A 118 -3.76 -24.20 -1.97
C ILE A 118 -3.58 -23.03 -2.93
N VAL A 119 -2.35 -22.54 -3.13
CA VAL A 119 -2.08 -21.46 -4.09
C VAL A 119 -2.39 -21.88 -5.53
N ALA A 120 -2.10 -23.14 -5.89
CA ALA A 120 -2.32 -23.69 -7.22
C ALA A 120 -3.80 -23.96 -7.56
N GLU A 121 -4.67 -24.08 -6.55
CA GLU A 121 -6.08 -24.39 -6.73
C GLU A 121 -6.88 -23.18 -7.27
N VAL A 122 -7.04 -23.10 -8.59
CA VAL A 122 -7.66 -21.94 -9.27
C VAL A 122 -9.15 -21.73 -8.94
N THR A 123 -9.84 -22.77 -8.48
CA THR A 123 -11.24 -22.72 -8.04
C THR A 123 -11.41 -22.11 -6.66
N ARG A 124 -10.33 -22.01 -5.88
CA ARG A 124 -10.37 -21.48 -4.51
C ARG A 124 -10.41 -19.95 -4.52
N PRO A 125 -11.13 -19.28 -3.59
CA PRO A 125 -11.22 -17.84 -3.56
C PRO A 125 -9.84 -17.16 -3.52
N LEU A 126 -9.70 -16.05 -4.24
CA LEU A 126 -8.43 -15.29 -4.36
C LEU A 126 -7.82 -14.94 -2.99
N SER A 127 -8.65 -14.57 -2.01
CA SER A 127 -8.22 -14.19 -0.68
C SER A 127 -7.66 -15.37 0.13
N GLU A 128 -8.19 -16.58 -0.05
CA GLU A 128 -7.65 -17.80 0.57
C GLU A 128 -6.31 -18.19 -0.04
N ARG A 129 -6.23 -18.13 -1.38
CA ARG A 129 -4.97 -18.34 -2.11
C ARG A 129 -3.90 -17.33 -1.70
N ALA A 130 -4.30 -16.09 -1.42
CA ALA A 130 -3.39 -15.06 -0.90
C ALA A 130 -2.88 -15.37 0.51
N VAL A 131 -3.73 -15.85 1.42
CA VAL A 131 -3.28 -16.35 2.74
C VAL A 131 -2.25 -17.47 2.54
N ALA A 132 -2.54 -18.47 1.71
CA ALA A 132 -1.62 -19.56 1.46
C ALA A 132 -0.31 -19.09 0.81
N ALA A 133 -0.35 -18.15 -0.15
CA ALA A 133 0.85 -17.58 -0.77
C ALA A 133 1.72 -16.83 0.25
N TRP A 134 1.10 -16.06 1.15
CA TRP A 134 1.82 -15.41 2.24
C TRP A 134 2.52 -16.44 3.13
N TYR A 135 1.80 -17.47 3.57
CA TYR A 135 2.36 -18.50 4.45
C TYR A 135 3.40 -19.39 3.77
N ALA A 136 3.24 -19.68 2.47
CA ALA A 136 4.21 -20.42 1.67
C ALA A 136 5.50 -19.62 1.44
N SER A 137 5.42 -18.29 1.38
CA SER A 137 6.57 -17.43 1.06
C SER A 137 7.64 -17.36 2.17
N GLY A 138 7.27 -17.57 3.44
CA GLY A 138 8.19 -17.35 4.56
C GLY A 138 8.47 -15.87 4.87
N VAL A 139 7.70 -14.95 4.28
CA VAL A 139 7.86 -13.49 4.49
C VAL A 139 7.02 -13.06 5.69
N GLU A 140 7.69 -12.69 6.78
CA GLU A 140 7.01 -12.25 8.01
C GLU A 140 6.49 -10.81 7.90
N ASN A 141 5.38 -10.53 8.60
CA ASN A 141 4.83 -9.18 8.71
C ASN A 141 5.22 -8.56 10.06
N TRP A 142 6.23 -7.69 10.11
CA TRP A 142 6.64 -7.12 11.39
C TRP A 142 5.55 -6.23 12.01
N PRO A 143 5.26 -6.34 13.33
CA PRO A 143 5.94 -7.16 14.35
C PRO A 143 5.41 -8.59 14.50
N GLU A 144 4.32 -8.95 13.84
CA GLU A 144 3.69 -10.27 13.92
C GLU A 144 4.46 -11.34 13.12
N ARG A 145 5.24 -12.15 13.82
CA ARG A 145 5.91 -13.32 13.21
C ARG A 145 5.02 -14.53 13.35
N ARG A 146 4.35 -14.92 12.27
CA ARG A 146 3.34 -16.00 12.26
C ARG A 146 3.54 -17.00 11.13
N VAL A 147 4.30 -16.66 10.10
CA VAL A 147 4.41 -17.49 8.91
C VAL A 147 5.40 -18.66 9.10
N GLY A 148 6.51 -18.40 9.80
CA GLY A 148 7.58 -19.37 9.98
C GLY A 148 8.41 -19.58 8.70
N LYS A 149 8.94 -20.80 8.55
CA LYS A 149 9.73 -21.18 7.37
C LYS A 149 8.82 -21.29 6.14
N GLY A 150 9.27 -20.75 5.01
CA GLY A 150 8.62 -20.91 3.71
C GLY A 150 9.59 -21.33 2.61
N ASP A 151 9.04 -21.48 1.41
CA ASP A 151 9.75 -21.76 0.16
C ASP A 151 9.31 -20.74 -0.90
N LEU A 152 9.93 -19.56 -0.87
CA LEU A 152 9.66 -18.50 -1.85
C LEU A 152 9.93 -18.98 -3.28
N ASP A 153 10.96 -19.80 -3.51
CA ASP A 153 11.31 -20.27 -4.84
C ASP A 153 10.27 -21.30 -5.35
N GLY A 154 9.78 -22.17 -4.46
CA GLY A 154 8.63 -23.05 -4.73
C GLY A 154 7.37 -22.28 -5.07
N LEU A 155 7.07 -21.22 -4.31
CA LEU A 155 5.95 -20.33 -4.61
C LEU A 155 6.08 -19.67 -5.99
N MET A 156 7.28 -19.20 -6.34
CA MET A 156 7.55 -18.62 -7.65
C MET A 156 7.38 -19.65 -8.79
N ARG A 157 7.78 -20.91 -8.58
CA ARG A 157 7.53 -22.00 -9.54
C ARG A 157 6.04 -22.25 -9.73
N VAL A 158 5.26 -22.34 -8.64
CA VAL A 158 3.79 -22.49 -8.73
C VAL A 158 3.16 -21.37 -9.55
N PHE A 159 3.59 -20.11 -9.36
CA PHE A 159 3.07 -19.02 -10.17
C PHE A 159 3.47 -19.09 -11.64
N ALA A 160 4.68 -19.55 -11.95
CA ALA A 160 5.10 -19.79 -13.33
C ALA A 160 4.24 -20.89 -13.98
N ASP A 161 3.96 -21.98 -13.27
CA ASP A 161 3.10 -23.08 -13.73
C ASP A 161 1.65 -22.63 -13.95
N LEU A 162 1.18 -21.65 -13.17
CA LEU A 162 -0.11 -20.99 -13.34
C LEU A 162 -0.15 -19.98 -14.51
N GLY A 163 0.97 -19.75 -15.20
CA GLY A 163 1.03 -18.90 -16.39
C GLY A 163 1.55 -17.47 -16.16
N CYS A 164 2.09 -17.15 -14.99
CA CYS A 164 2.74 -15.84 -14.79
C CYS A 164 4.01 -15.70 -15.64
N SER A 165 4.26 -14.50 -16.17
CA SER A 165 5.47 -14.23 -16.95
C SER A 165 6.74 -14.29 -16.09
N GLY A 166 7.84 -14.78 -16.69
CA GLY A 166 9.13 -14.89 -16.00
C GLY A 166 9.63 -13.56 -15.43
N ASP A 167 9.40 -12.45 -16.13
CA ASP A 167 9.75 -11.11 -15.68
C ASP A 167 8.99 -10.71 -14.39
N LEU A 168 7.70 -11.03 -14.30
CA LEU A 168 6.89 -10.76 -13.10
C LEU A 168 7.35 -11.64 -11.94
N ILE A 169 7.66 -12.91 -12.19
CA ILE A 169 8.18 -13.84 -11.18
C ILE A 169 9.51 -13.34 -10.62
N GLU A 170 10.46 -12.97 -11.48
CA GLU A 170 11.75 -12.43 -11.08
C GLU A 170 11.58 -11.14 -10.25
N ALA A 171 10.76 -10.21 -10.74
CA ALA A 171 10.51 -8.94 -10.06
C ALA A 171 9.86 -9.15 -8.68
N THR A 172 8.91 -10.06 -8.58
CA THR A 172 8.25 -10.44 -7.32
C THR A 172 9.25 -11.02 -6.32
N ALA A 173 10.11 -11.95 -6.76
CA ALA A 173 11.12 -12.55 -5.92
C ALA A 173 12.15 -11.52 -5.42
N ILE A 174 12.58 -10.60 -6.29
CA ILE A 174 13.44 -9.46 -5.90
C ILE A 174 12.75 -8.61 -4.84
N ALA A 175 11.51 -8.20 -5.08
CA ALA A 175 10.75 -7.34 -4.18
C ALA A 175 10.55 -8.00 -2.82
N ALA A 176 10.10 -9.26 -2.78
CA ALA A 176 9.89 -10.02 -1.55
C ALA A 176 11.18 -10.17 -0.72
N ARG A 177 12.31 -10.54 -1.35
CA ARG A 177 13.59 -10.72 -0.65
C ARG A 177 14.14 -9.40 -0.10
N ARG A 178 14.08 -8.32 -0.89
CA ARG A 178 14.68 -7.02 -0.54
C ARG A 178 13.86 -6.23 0.47
N THR A 179 12.54 -6.30 0.37
CA THR A 179 11.63 -5.50 1.22
C THR A 179 11.18 -6.25 2.45
N ARG A 180 11.12 -7.60 2.38
CA ARG A 180 10.48 -8.46 3.38
C ARG A 180 9.04 -8.04 3.66
N ALA A 181 8.37 -7.42 2.69
CA ALA A 181 6.98 -7.00 2.79
C ALA A 181 6.08 -8.07 2.14
N PRO A 182 5.12 -8.67 2.88
CA PRO A 182 4.22 -9.69 2.35
C PRO A 182 3.44 -9.26 1.11
N ILE A 183 3.06 -7.97 1.04
CA ILE A 183 2.32 -7.41 -0.09
C ILE A 183 2.95 -7.71 -1.45
N CYS A 184 4.29 -7.84 -1.51
CA CYS A 184 5.00 -8.15 -2.74
C CYS A 184 4.63 -9.53 -3.30
N VAL A 185 4.33 -10.53 -2.46
CA VAL A 185 4.10 -11.91 -2.93
C VAL A 185 2.71 -12.13 -3.54
N PHE A 186 1.83 -11.13 -3.46
CA PHE A 186 0.47 -11.19 -4.03
C PHE A 186 0.38 -10.73 -5.48
N LEU A 187 1.42 -10.09 -5.99
CA LEU A 187 1.44 -9.55 -7.35
C LEU A 187 1.15 -10.62 -8.42
N PRO A 188 1.76 -11.82 -8.40
CA PRO A 188 1.43 -12.86 -9.37
C PRO A 188 -0.03 -13.32 -9.31
N LEU A 189 -0.59 -13.48 -8.10
CA LEU A 189 -2.02 -13.85 -7.95
C LEU A 189 -2.95 -12.82 -8.56
N LEU A 190 -2.68 -11.54 -8.33
CA LEU A 190 -3.48 -10.46 -8.90
C LEU A 190 -3.31 -10.37 -10.41
N ALA A 191 -2.11 -10.61 -10.93
CA ALA A 191 -1.88 -10.62 -12.38
C ALA A 191 -2.69 -11.73 -13.07
N LEU A 192 -2.81 -12.90 -12.43
CA LEU A 192 -3.69 -13.98 -12.90
C LEU A 192 -5.16 -13.57 -12.82
N ALA A 193 -5.59 -12.91 -11.75
CA ALA A 193 -6.98 -12.45 -11.59
C ALA A 193 -7.36 -11.34 -12.59
N ALA A 194 -6.39 -10.52 -13.01
CA ALA A 194 -6.57 -9.44 -13.98
C ALA A 194 -6.18 -9.84 -15.42
N ALA A 195 -6.01 -11.14 -15.69
CA ALA A 195 -5.55 -11.63 -17.00
C ALA A 195 -6.51 -11.32 -18.16
N ASP A 196 -7.81 -11.22 -17.88
CA ASP A 196 -8.84 -10.82 -18.84
C ASP A 196 -8.73 -9.33 -19.26
N GLY A 197 -7.79 -8.60 -18.66
CA GLY A 197 -7.52 -7.21 -18.96
C GLY A 197 -8.27 -6.23 -18.06
N GLY A 198 -8.30 -4.98 -18.51
CA GLY A 198 -8.83 -3.86 -17.76
C GLY A 198 -8.74 -2.57 -18.56
N TYR A 199 -9.08 -1.45 -17.93
CA TYR A 199 -9.00 -0.13 -18.54
C TYR A 199 -8.36 0.88 -17.59
N VAL A 200 -7.81 1.96 -18.15
CA VAL A 200 -7.22 3.05 -17.36
C VAL A 200 -8.19 4.22 -17.33
N GLU A 201 -8.40 4.76 -16.14
CA GLU A 201 -9.27 5.90 -15.87
C GLU A 201 -8.50 7.01 -15.17
N GLN A 202 -8.78 8.25 -15.56
CA GLN A 202 -8.34 9.43 -14.82
C GLN A 202 -9.37 9.76 -13.75
N VAL A 203 -8.94 9.76 -12.50
CA VAL A 203 -9.79 10.06 -11.35
C VAL A 203 -9.36 11.42 -10.81
N ASP A 204 -10.33 12.33 -10.65
CA ASP A 204 -10.04 13.61 -10.01
C ASP A 204 -9.70 13.36 -8.53
N THR A 205 -8.57 13.90 -8.10
CA THR A 205 -8.14 13.81 -6.72
C THR A 205 -7.91 15.21 -6.18
N ARG A 206 -8.45 15.48 -4.98
CA ARG A 206 -8.21 16.75 -4.28
C ARG A 206 -6.72 17.04 -4.25
N LYS A 207 -6.32 18.18 -4.81
CA LYS A 207 -4.93 18.65 -4.73
C LYS A 207 -4.60 18.94 -3.27
N SER A 208 -3.57 18.28 -2.75
CA SER A 208 -3.08 18.59 -1.40
C SER A 208 -2.36 19.93 -1.43
N ALA A 209 -2.72 20.83 -0.52
CA ALA A 209 -1.88 21.99 -0.23
C ALA A 209 -0.49 21.56 0.25
N SER A 210 0.47 22.47 0.19
CA SER A 210 1.85 22.21 0.62
C SER A 210 2.42 23.39 1.42
N VAL A 211 3.20 23.08 2.44
CA VAL A 211 3.90 24.05 3.29
C VAL A 211 5.37 23.67 3.29
N GLY A 212 6.26 24.62 2.98
CA GLY A 212 7.70 24.33 2.84
C GLY A 212 8.03 23.28 1.77
N GLY A 213 7.15 23.07 0.78
CA GLY A 213 7.28 22.01 -0.22
C GLY A 213 6.94 20.60 0.27
N VAL A 214 6.37 20.46 1.47
CA VAL A 214 5.81 19.21 1.98
C VAL A 214 4.29 19.21 1.75
N PRO A 215 3.73 18.25 1.00
CA PRO A 215 2.28 18.15 0.83
C PRO A 215 1.63 17.73 2.15
N LEU A 216 0.54 18.41 2.55
CA LEU A 216 -0.15 18.17 3.82
C LEU A 216 -0.71 16.75 3.94
N CYS A 217 -1.11 16.12 2.83
CA CYS A 217 -1.52 14.72 2.83
C CYS A 217 -0.40 13.75 3.27
N ALA A 218 0.87 14.19 3.25
CA ALA A 218 1.98 13.41 3.80
C ALA A 218 1.98 13.34 5.33
N LEU A 219 1.31 14.28 6.01
CA LEU A 219 1.15 14.33 7.45
C LEU A 219 -0.07 13.50 7.88
N ASP A 220 0.05 12.19 7.75
CA ASP A 220 -0.99 11.20 8.09
C ASP A 220 -0.65 10.41 9.37
N GLY A 221 -1.40 9.33 9.62
CA GLY A 221 -1.22 8.44 10.77
C GLY A 221 0.17 7.79 10.88
N HIS A 222 1.00 7.83 9.84
CA HIS A 222 2.35 7.28 9.85
C HIS A 222 3.43 8.28 10.30
N THR A 223 3.10 9.57 10.41
CA THR A 223 4.03 10.61 10.89
C THR A 223 3.66 11.07 12.30
N ARG A 224 4.64 11.50 13.10
CA ARG A 224 4.37 12.03 14.44
C ARG A 224 3.45 13.26 14.37
N MET A 225 3.76 14.20 13.46
CA MET A 225 3.00 15.42 13.26
C MET A 225 1.59 15.14 12.72
N GLY A 226 1.44 14.21 11.78
CA GLY A 226 0.13 13.80 11.28
C GLY A 226 -0.73 13.13 12.36
N ARG A 227 -0.15 12.28 13.22
CA ARG A 227 -0.88 11.74 14.39
C ARG A 227 -1.33 12.84 15.34
N GLN A 228 -0.49 13.84 15.59
CA GLN A 228 -0.85 15.00 16.43
C GLN A 228 -2.01 15.81 15.82
N ALA A 229 -1.95 16.08 14.51
CA ALA A 229 -3.02 16.78 13.79
C ALA A 229 -4.34 15.99 13.85
N ILE A 230 -4.30 14.69 13.60
CA ILE A 230 -5.48 13.81 13.66
C ILE A 230 -6.08 13.78 15.08
N ALA A 231 -5.24 13.75 16.12
CA ALA A 231 -5.71 13.78 17.50
C ALA A 231 -6.34 15.13 17.86
N GLN A 232 -5.81 16.26 17.35
CA GLN A 232 -6.43 17.57 17.50
C GLN A 232 -7.77 17.64 16.74
N PHE A 233 -7.80 17.14 15.52
CA PHE A 233 -8.98 17.09 14.67
C PHE A 233 -10.14 16.33 15.33
N LEU A 234 -9.84 15.19 15.98
CA LEU A 234 -10.82 14.44 16.78
C LEU A 234 -11.45 15.29 17.91
N ARG A 235 -10.70 16.22 18.51
CA ARG A 235 -11.19 17.05 19.62
C ARG A 235 -11.87 18.33 19.16
N SER A 236 -11.48 18.88 18.02
CA SER A 236 -11.95 20.17 17.54
C SER A 236 -13.07 20.08 16.51
N ASN A 237 -13.28 18.93 15.88
CA ASN A 237 -14.35 18.74 14.89
C ASN A 237 -15.53 17.97 15.51
N ALA A 238 -16.63 18.67 15.78
CA ALA A 238 -17.81 18.09 16.43
C ALA A 238 -18.44 16.95 15.62
N GLU A 239 -18.59 17.11 14.30
CA GLU A 239 -19.20 16.07 13.43
C GLU A 239 -18.42 14.75 13.50
N VAL A 240 -17.09 14.81 13.42
CA VAL A 240 -16.21 13.63 13.55
C VAL A 240 -16.28 13.03 14.96
N ALA A 241 -16.23 13.86 15.99
CA ALA A 241 -16.25 13.42 17.38
C ALA A 241 -17.57 12.70 17.73
N ASP A 242 -18.69 13.33 17.39
CA ASP A 242 -20.04 12.83 17.66
C ASP A 242 -20.29 11.52 16.91
N PHE A 243 -19.89 11.44 15.63
CA PHE A 243 -20.02 10.21 14.86
C PHE A 243 -19.21 9.05 15.46
N LEU A 244 -17.96 9.30 15.85
CA LEU A 244 -17.11 8.27 16.46
C LEU A 244 -17.66 7.82 17.82
N ALA A 245 -18.12 8.74 18.65
CA ALA A 245 -18.71 8.41 19.95
C ALA A 245 -19.97 7.54 19.82
N ALA A 246 -20.76 7.74 18.76
CA ALA A 246 -21.97 6.96 18.52
C ALA A 246 -21.70 5.57 17.91
N ASN A 247 -20.64 5.40 17.12
CA ASN A 247 -20.48 4.24 16.24
C ASN A 247 -19.22 3.39 16.49
N VAL A 248 -18.25 3.90 17.24
CA VAL A 248 -16.95 3.22 17.46
C VAL A 248 -16.62 3.21 18.95
N PRO A 249 -16.14 2.09 19.51
CA PRO A 249 -15.72 2.07 20.90
C PRO A 249 -14.63 3.13 21.18
N ASP A 250 -14.76 3.90 22.27
CA ASP A 250 -13.87 5.03 22.60
C ASP A 250 -12.38 4.71 22.47
N TYR A 251 -11.96 3.56 22.99
CA TYR A 251 -10.56 3.10 22.96
C TYR A 251 -10.03 2.78 21.55
N ARG A 252 -10.89 2.83 20.52
CA ARG A 252 -10.59 2.61 19.10
C ARG A 252 -10.82 3.84 18.23
N ALA A 253 -11.49 4.89 18.74
CA ALA A 253 -11.88 6.07 17.97
C ALA A 253 -10.69 6.70 17.23
N GLU A 254 -9.55 6.94 17.90
CA GLU A 254 -8.38 7.54 17.26
C GLU A 254 -7.82 6.64 16.14
N LYS A 255 -7.81 5.32 16.32
CA LYS A 255 -7.31 4.38 15.30
C LYS A 255 -8.26 4.31 14.11
N ALA A 256 -9.57 4.32 14.34
CA ALA A 256 -10.58 4.38 13.29
C ALA A 256 -10.45 5.68 12.49
N LEU A 257 -10.29 6.83 13.16
CA LEU A 257 -10.07 8.11 12.51
C LEU A 257 -8.81 8.12 11.64
N ARG A 258 -7.70 7.53 12.10
CA ARG A 258 -6.48 7.42 11.29
C ARG A 258 -6.70 6.61 10.01
N LEU A 259 -7.48 5.53 10.05
CA LEU A 259 -7.86 4.76 8.86
C LEU A 259 -8.74 5.60 7.93
N ALA A 260 -9.75 6.29 8.47
CA ALA A 260 -10.62 7.15 7.68
C ALA A 260 -9.85 8.30 6.99
N VAL A 261 -8.93 8.96 7.70
CA VAL A 261 -8.02 9.98 7.12
C VAL A 261 -7.15 9.38 6.03
N PHE A 262 -6.65 8.15 6.21
CA PHE A 262 -5.91 7.47 5.17
C PHE A 262 -6.76 7.27 3.92
N TYR A 263 -7.97 6.72 4.03
CA TYR A 263 -8.84 6.47 2.88
C TYR A 263 -9.40 7.74 2.23
N ALA A 264 -9.68 8.79 3.02
CA ALA A 264 -10.20 10.06 2.52
C ALA A 264 -9.14 10.89 1.79
N ASP A 265 -7.87 10.86 2.23
CA ASP A 265 -6.84 11.80 1.79
C ASP A 265 -5.53 11.13 1.31
N SER A 266 -5.08 10.04 1.91
CA SER A 266 -3.79 9.42 1.51
C SER A 266 -3.94 8.34 0.43
N ALA A 267 -5.05 7.62 0.40
CA ALA A 267 -5.35 6.52 -0.51
C ALA A 267 -5.72 6.91 -1.94
N PRO A 268 -6.35 8.08 -2.22
CA PRO A 268 -6.77 8.43 -3.58
C PRO A 268 -5.63 8.37 -4.60
N ILE A 269 -5.93 7.83 -5.79
CA ILE A 269 -5.04 7.67 -6.94
C ILE A 269 -5.61 8.45 -8.13
N SER A 270 -4.75 9.10 -8.91
CA SER A 270 -5.19 9.96 -10.03
C SER A 270 -5.31 9.23 -11.36
N VAL A 271 -4.53 8.17 -11.56
CA VAL A 271 -4.58 7.32 -12.77
C VAL A 271 -4.85 5.90 -12.30
N ARG A 272 -6.10 5.43 -12.38
CA ARG A 272 -6.51 4.12 -11.87
C ARG A 272 -6.58 3.11 -13.00
N PHE A 273 -6.00 1.94 -12.79
CA PHE A 273 -6.26 0.76 -13.62
C PHE A 273 -7.41 -0.01 -13.00
N ASN A 274 -8.48 -0.23 -13.75
CA ASN A 274 -9.68 -0.96 -13.35
C ASN A 274 -9.70 -2.34 -14.00
N TRP A 275 -10.01 -3.37 -13.22
CA TRP A 275 -10.19 -4.76 -13.67
C TRP A 275 -11.40 -5.39 -12.94
N ARG A 276 -11.91 -6.51 -13.47
CA ARG A 276 -13.25 -7.06 -13.16
C ARG A 276 -13.62 -7.10 -11.67
N ASP A 277 -12.76 -7.62 -10.80
CA ASP A 277 -13.09 -7.81 -9.37
C ASP A 277 -12.43 -6.77 -8.44
N GLN A 278 -11.84 -5.71 -9.00
CA GLN A 278 -11.10 -4.71 -8.24
C GLN A 278 -11.98 -4.05 -7.17
N THR A 279 -13.19 -3.61 -7.52
CA THR A 279 -14.09 -2.91 -6.59
C THR A 279 -14.52 -3.82 -5.43
N ALA A 280 -14.80 -5.09 -5.70
CA ALA A 280 -15.14 -6.06 -4.66
C ALA A 280 -13.96 -6.27 -3.69
N LEU A 281 -12.75 -6.38 -4.24
CA LEU A 281 -11.53 -6.51 -3.45
C LEU A 281 -11.21 -5.24 -2.65
N GLU A 282 -11.40 -4.04 -3.22
CA GLU A 282 -11.25 -2.76 -2.51
C GLU A 282 -12.19 -2.69 -1.31
N ARG A 283 -13.48 -3.00 -1.50
CA ARG A 283 -14.47 -3.07 -0.40
C ARG A 283 -14.06 -4.07 0.69
N LEU A 284 -13.58 -5.25 0.30
CA LEU A 284 -13.10 -6.26 1.23
C LEU A 284 -11.88 -5.77 2.02
N GLY A 285 -10.92 -5.12 1.36
CA GLY A 285 -9.73 -4.57 2.01
C GLY A 285 -10.07 -3.48 3.02
N VAL A 286 -10.95 -2.54 2.65
CA VAL A 286 -11.45 -1.48 3.56
C VAL A 286 -12.15 -2.12 4.76
N ALA A 287 -13.07 -3.06 4.53
CA ALA A 287 -13.77 -3.76 5.60
C ALA A 287 -12.79 -4.50 6.53
N ALA A 288 -11.76 -5.13 5.97
CA ALA A 288 -10.74 -5.83 6.75
C ALA A 288 -9.94 -4.89 7.65
N ASP A 289 -9.57 -3.70 7.17
CA ASP A 289 -8.91 -2.70 8.00
C ASP A 289 -9.80 -2.19 9.13
N PHE A 290 -11.07 -1.87 8.84
CA PHE A 290 -12.00 -1.34 9.83
C PHE A 290 -12.47 -2.39 10.84
N SER A 291 -12.51 -3.66 10.48
CA SER A 291 -12.79 -4.75 11.43
C SER A 291 -11.81 -4.77 12.61
N ARG A 292 -10.56 -4.35 12.39
CA ARG A 292 -9.51 -4.25 13.44
C ARG A 292 -9.78 -3.16 14.46
N VAL A 293 -10.64 -2.20 14.14
CA VAL A 293 -11.10 -1.14 15.04
C VAL A 293 -12.54 -1.35 15.50
N ARG A 294 -13.13 -2.53 15.20
CA ARG A 294 -14.51 -2.91 15.53
C ARG A 294 -15.55 -1.97 14.93
N ALA A 295 -15.27 -1.47 13.73
CA ALA A 295 -16.24 -0.77 12.90
C ALA A 295 -16.62 -1.68 11.73
N ASP A 296 -17.92 -1.77 11.43
CA ASP A 296 -18.38 -2.43 10.20
C ASP A 296 -18.15 -1.55 8.97
N LEU A 297 -18.45 -2.08 7.79
CA LEU A 297 -18.21 -1.37 6.53
C LEU A 297 -19.11 -0.14 6.35
N GLY A 298 -20.35 -0.16 6.87
CA GLY A 298 -21.24 1.01 6.79
C GLY A 298 -20.70 2.16 7.62
N VAL A 299 -20.28 1.88 8.85
CA VAL A 299 -19.60 2.86 9.72
C VAL A 299 -18.30 3.37 9.09
N ALA A 300 -17.55 2.50 8.40
CA ALA A 300 -16.34 2.90 7.69
C ALA A 300 -16.63 3.88 6.54
N ASP A 301 -17.61 3.56 5.67
CA ASP A 301 -17.99 4.39 4.53
C ASP A 301 -18.44 5.79 4.98
N ASP A 302 -19.30 5.85 5.99
CA ASP A 302 -19.80 7.10 6.56
C ASP A 302 -18.68 7.93 7.20
N LEU A 303 -17.79 7.31 7.98
CA LEU A 303 -16.67 8.02 8.59
C LEU A 303 -15.69 8.56 7.55
N ILE A 304 -15.39 7.79 6.49
CA ILE A 304 -14.53 8.24 5.40
C ILE A 304 -15.13 9.47 4.72
N GLU A 305 -16.44 9.48 4.48
CA GLU A 305 -17.12 10.61 3.86
C GLU A 305 -17.17 11.84 4.78
N ILE A 306 -17.46 11.67 6.07
CA ILE A 306 -17.40 12.75 7.06
C ILE A 306 -16.00 13.37 7.09
N VAL A 307 -14.95 12.54 7.12
CA VAL A 307 -13.56 13.03 7.08
C VAL A 307 -13.27 13.77 5.77
N ARG A 308 -13.74 13.26 4.63
CA ARG A 308 -13.55 13.87 3.31
C ARG A 308 -14.13 15.29 3.25
N ARG A 309 -15.35 15.49 3.77
CA ARG A 309 -15.99 16.81 3.87
C ARG A 309 -15.24 17.78 4.79
N ASN A 310 -14.52 17.26 5.77
CA ASN A 310 -13.84 18.04 6.80
C ASN A 310 -12.31 18.13 6.62
N LEU A 311 -11.77 17.78 5.44
CA LEU A 311 -10.32 17.79 5.20
C LEU A 311 -9.70 19.18 5.31
N ASP A 312 -10.44 20.26 5.00
CA ASP A 312 -9.92 21.63 5.11
C ASP A 312 -9.58 21.99 6.57
N HIS A 313 -10.39 21.54 7.54
CA HIS A 313 -10.11 21.72 8.96
C HIS A 313 -8.87 20.91 9.37
N LEU A 314 -8.75 19.64 8.93
CA LEU A 314 -7.55 18.85 9.19
C LEU A 314 -6.29 19.49 8.58
N ASP A 315 -6.39 20.07 7.39
CA ASP A 315 -5.29 20.72 6.70
C ASP A 315 -4.87 22.05 7.37
N ALA A 316 -5.81 22.79 7.96
CA ALA A 316 -5.48 23.94 8.81
C ALA A 316 -4.62 23.52 10.00
N LEU A 317 -5.04 22.47 10.73
CA LEU A 317 -4.27 21.94 11.87
C LEU A 317 -2.87 21.45 11.46
N ARG A 318 -2.77 20.75 10.32
CA ARG A 318 -1.47 20.32 9.76
C ARG A 318 -0.59 21.51 9.38
N THR A 319 -1.17 22.56 8.82
CA THR A 319 -0.47 23.78 8.42
C THR A 319 0.13 24.48 9.64
N ASP A 320 -0.66 24.65 10.70
CA ASP A 320 -0.21 25.31 11.93
C ASP A 320 0.95 24.55 12.58
N LEU A 321 0.82 23.22 12.68
CA LEU A 321 1.86 22.35 13.24
C LEU A 321 3.15 22.37 12.43
N LEU A 322 3.05 22.31 11.09
CA LEU A 322 4.22 22.29 10.23
C LEU A 322 4.91 23.66 10.16
N THR A 323 4.14 24.75 10.05
CA THR A 323 4.68 26.12 10.05
C THR A 323 5.42 26.42 11.35
N SER A 324 4.82 26.04 12.49
CA SER A 324 5.48 26.16 13.79
C SER A 324 6.79 25.38 13.83
N ALA A 325 6.80 24.12 13.39
CA ALA A 325 8.01 23.29 13.39
C ALA A 325 9.13 23.83 12.49
N LEU A 326 8.80 24.45 11.36
CA LEU A 326 9.77 25.08 10.45
C LEU A 326 10.33 26.39 11.03
N ALA A 327 9.52 27.17 11.76
CA ALA A 327 10.01 28.39 12.41
C ALA A 327 11.07 28.11 13.50
N PHE A 328 11.02 26.94 14.14
CA PHE A 328 12.00 26.52 15.16
C PHE A 328 13.25 25.83 14.60
N ASN A 329 13.24 25.40 13.33
CA ASN A 329 14.38 24.76 12.65
C ASN A 329 14.51 25.34 11.23
N PRO A 330 14.99 26.58 11.09
CA PRO A 330 15.08 27.26 9.80
C PRO A 330 16.03 26.59 8.80
#